data_AF-A0AAU7B2U2-F1
#
_entry.id   AF-A0AAU7B2U2-F1
#
_cell.length_a   1.000
_cell.length_b   1.000
_cell.length_c   1.000
_cell.angle_alpha   90.00
_cell.angle_beta   90.00
_cell.angle_gamma   90.00
#
_symmetry.space_group_name_H-M   'P 1'
#
loop_
_entity.id
_entity.type
_entity.pdbx_description
1 polymer ?
#
loop_
_entity_poly.entity_id
_entity_poly.type
_entity_poly.pdbx_seq_one_letter_code
_entity_poly.pdbx_strand_id
1 'polypeptide(L)'
;MDSSQFAFVQGVRDTRTALVRWNNDPWSVLRGWLLGAALVTAGLLGSVWVIGSLATPDPSTTGSYLPGFNAPAGMSDVGHVLYRNALVLALHSLACVAGFIAGSSLPAQSEGRGRLSARLHDHIGRAAIIFVVCATTFSLVTQALTIGQAASSLAADNDMSVGILLLGLLPHAIPELMALFLPLAAWIVASRQGDWDQLLAATFVTTALAVPVIVVAAFVEVFVSPHLLVSLRG
;
A
#
# COMPACT_ATOMS: atom_id res chain seq x y z
N MET A 1 2.92 -6.30 37.16
CA MET A 1 3.24 -6.35 35.72
C MET A 1 3.03 -4.96 35.17
N ASP A 2 3.98 -4.44 34.39
CA ASP A 2 3.84 -3.14 33.72
C ASP A 2 2.78 -3.22 32.61
N SER A 3 2.06 -2.13 32.34
CA SER A 3 0.97 -2.11 31.34
C SER A 3 1.49 -2.38 29.93
N SER A 4 2.72 -1.97 29.64
CA SER A 4 3.43 -2.25 28.38
C SER A 4 3.65 -3.75 28.15
N GLN A 5 4.08 -4.48 29.19
CA GLN A 5 4.29 -5.92 29.13
C GLN A 5 2.99 -6.69 28.94
N PHE A 6 1.91 -6.25 29.61
CA PHE A 6 0.61 -6.89 29.45
C PHE A 6 0.09 -6.76 28.01
N ALA A 7 0.15 -5.54 27.43
CA ALA A 7 -0.27 -5.29 26.05
C ALA A 7 0.55 -6.12 25.03
N PHE A 8 1.87 -6.26 25.26
CA PHE A 8 2.72 -7.08 24.40
C PHE A 8 2.36 -8.57 24.46
N VAL A 9 2.26 -9.14 25.67
CA VAL A 9 1.94 -10.58 25.85
C VAL A 9 0.56 -10.90 25.29
N GLN A 10 -0.42 -10.04 25.51
CA GLN A 10 -1.75 -10.17 24.95
C GLN A 10 -1.71 -10.11 23.42
N GLY A 11 -1.05 -9.09 22.84
CA GLY A 11 -0.95 -8.95 21.38
C GLY A 11 -0.30 -10.15 20.69
N VAL A 12 0.74 -10.74 21.29
CA VAL A 12 1.40 -11.95 20.77
C VAL A 12 0.45 -13.15 20.80
N ARG A 13 -0.30 -13.32 21.89
CA ARG A 13 -1.26 -14.42 22.05
C ARG A 13 -2.42 -14.32 21.04
N ASP A 14 -2.99 -13.13 20.90
CA ASP A 14 -4.11 -12.86 19.99
C ASP A 14 -3.65 -13.06 18.55
N THR A 15 -2.45 -12.59 18.22
CA THR A 15 -1.82 -12.81 16.92
C THR A 15 -1.68 -14.29 16.59
N ARG A 16 -1.12 -15.09 17.51
CA ARG A 16 -0.97 -16.54 17.30
C ARG A 16 -2.32 -17.23 17.09
N THR A 17 -3.34 -16.83 17.85
CA THR A 17 -4.68 -17.40 17.76
C THR A 17 -5.33 -17.07 16.41
N ALA A 18 -5.22 -15.82 15.96
CA ALA A 18 -5.68 -15.39 14.64
C ALA A 18 -5.00 -16.17 13.51
N LEU A 19 -3.66 -16.32 13.57
CA LEU A 19 -2.90 -17.07 12.58
C LEU A 19 -3.30 -18.55 12.51
N VAL A 20 -3.53 -19.21 13.64
CA VAL A 20 -4.01 -20.61 13.65
C VAL A 20 -5.38 -20.72 13.00
N ARG A 21 -6.30 -19.79 13.31
CA ARG A 21 -7.63 -19.77 12.70
C ARG A 21 -7.57 -19.55 11.20
N TRP A 22 -6.77 -18.58 10.75
CA TRP A 22 -6.61 -18.29 9.32
C TRP A 22 -5.86 -19.39 8.58
N ASN A 23 -4.96 -20.12 9.23
CA ASN A 23 -4.31 -21.26 8.60
C ASN A 23 -5.29 -22.40 8.29
N ASN A 24 -6.37 -22.53 9.08
CA ASN A 24 -7.41 -23.54 8.84
C ASN A 24 -8.41 -23.12 7.76
N ASP A 25 -8.66 -21.82 7.61
CA ASP A 25 -9.51 -21.26 6.55
C ASP A 25 -8.94 -19.91 6.06
N PRO A 26 -7.90 -19.93 5.19
CA PRO A 26 -7.21 -18.71 4.79
C PRO A 26 -8.04 -17.85 3.85
N TRP A 27 -8.91 -18.48 3.06
CA TRP A 27 -9.59 -17.82 1.96
C TRP A 27 -10.70 -16.88 2.41
N SER A 28 -11.40 -17.21 3.51
CA SER A 28 -12.46 -16.35 4.05
C SER A 28 -11.99 -14.94 4.38
N VAL A 29 -10.71 -14.82 4.76
CA VAL A 29 -10.03 -13.58 5.13
C VAL A 29 -9.32 -12.95 3.94
N LEU A 30 -8.47 -13.72 3.24
CA LEU A 30 -7.67 -13.22 2.12
C LEU A 30 -8.53 -12.62 0.99
N ARG A 31 -9.70 -13.18 0.69
CA ARG A 31 -10.58 -12.65 -0.36
C ARG A 31 -10.98 -11.20 -0.12
N GLY A 32 -11.26 -10.82 1.13
CA GLY A 32 -11.67 -9.46 1.48
C GLY A 32 -10.53 -8.48 1.29
N TRP A 33 -9.32 -8.90 1.67
CA TRP A 33 -8.10 -8.10 1.51
C TRP A 33 -7.72 -7.95 0.04
N LEU A 34 -7.75 -9.04 -0.73
CA LEU A 34 -7.46 -9.02 -2.17
C LEU A 34 -8.46 -8.17 -2.94
N LEU A 35 -9.76 -8.27 -2.65
CA LEU A 35 -10.77 -7.42 -3.29
C LEU A 35 -10.57 -5.94 -2.93
N GLY A 36 -10.28 -5.63 -1.66
CA GLY A 36 -9.99 -4.27 -1.24
C GLY A 36 -8.75 -3.70 -1.94
N ALA A 37 -7.66 -4.46 -1.97
CA ALA A 37 -6.43 -4.08 -2.66
C ALA A 37 -6.68 -3.89 -4.17
N ALA A 38 -7.44 -4.78 -4.81
CA ALA A 38 -7.77 -4.68 -6.23
C ALA A 38 -8.57 -3.42 -6.56
N LEU A 39 -9.53 -3.05 -5.70
CA LEU A 39 -10.31 -1.83 -5.88
C LEU A 39 -9.43 -0.57 -5.76
N VAL A 40 -8.54 -0.52 -4.78
CA VAL A 40 -7.61 0.61 -4.60
C VAL A 40 -6.61 0.69 -5.76
N THR A 41 -6.04 -0.44 -6.17
CA THR A 41 -5.14 -0.54 -7.33
C THR A 41 -5.83 -0.06 -8.61
N ALA A 42 -7.03 -0.54 -8.89
CA ALA A 42 -7.79 -0.12 -10.07
C ALA A 42 -8.14 1.38 -10.02
N GLY A 43 -8.52 1.89 -8.84
CA GLY A 43 -8.79 3.31 -8.63
C GLY A 43 -7.57 4.20 -8.85
N LEU A 44 -6.41 3.79 -8.35
CA LEU A 44 -5.15 4.51 -8.53
C LEU A 44 -4.69 4.48 -9.99
N LEU A 45 -4.65 3.31 -10.63
CA LEU A 45 -4.28 3.19 -12.05
C LEU A 45 -5.23 3.97 -12.96
N GLY A 46 -6.54 3.92 -12.68
CA GLY A 46 -7.52 4.74 -13.39
C GLY A 46 -7.28 6.24 -13.21
N SER A 47 -6.94 6.67 -11.99
CA SER A 47 -6.63 8.08 -11.70
C SER A 47 -5.35 8.53 -12.39
N VAL A 48 -4.29 7.71 -12.39
CA VAL A 48 -3.05 7.96 -13.13
C VAL A 48 -3.32 8.08 -14.62
N TRP A 49 -4.13 7.20 -15.19
CA TRP A 49 -4.50 7.25 -16.60
C TRP A 49 -5.25 8.54 -16.96
N VAL A 50 -6.26 8.91 -16.17
CA VAL A 50 -7.04 10.14 -16.38
C VAL A 50 -6.15 11.38 -16.25
N ILE A 51 -5.36 11.47 -15.17
CA ILE A 51 -4.47 12.62 -14.94
C ILE A 51 -3.45 12.71 -16.05
N GLY A 52 -2.78 11.61 -16.41
CA GLY A 52 -1.76 11.61 -17.46
C GLY A 52 -2.32 11.97 -18.83
N SER A 53 -3.55 11.54 -19.14
CA SER A 53 -4.20 11.86 -20.42
C SER A 53 -4.66 13.32 -20.52
N LEU A 54 -4.91 13.99 -19.39
CA LEU A 54 -5.34 15.38 -19.32
C LEU A 54 -4.20 16.36 -19.05
N ALA A 55 -3.10 15.87 -18.49
CA ALA A 55 -1.93 16.65 -18.15
C ALA A 55 -1.19 17.10 -19.43
N THR A 56 -0.82 18.38 -19.47
CA THR A 56 0.16 18.89 -20.44
C THR A 56 1.55 18.39 -20.08
N PRO A 57 2.26 17.69 -20.99
CA PRO A 57 3.64 17.28 -20.79
C PRO A 57 4.52 18.46 -20.38
N ASP A 58 5.38 18.25 -19.39
CA ASP A 58 6.36 19.25 -18.97
C ASP A 58 7.58 19.22 -19.91
N PRO A 59 7.84 20.28 -20.70
CA PRO A 59 8.98 20.30 -21.60
C PRO A 59 10.33 20.37 -20.87
N SER A 60 10.35 20.75 -19.59
CA SER A 60 11.59 20.76 -18.79
C SER A 60 12.04 19.36 -18.37
N THR A 61 11.19 18.34 -18.50
CA THR A 61 11.51 16.93 -18.24
C THR A 61 11.82 16.13 -19.51
N THR A 62 12.07 16.80 -20.63
CA THR A 62 12.51 16.17 -21.89
C THR A 62 13.73 15.27 -21.63
N GLY A 63 13.60 13.98 -21.90
CA GLY A 63 14.62 12.97 -21.54
C GLY A 63 14.33 12.27 -20.21
N SER A 64 13.05 12.18 -19.82
CA SER A 64 12.61 11.54 -18.58
C SER A 64 13.16 10.11 -18.45
N TYR A 65 13.99 9.86 -17.44
CA TYR A 65 14.73 8.61 -17.27
C TYR A 65 13.80 7.42 -16.95
N LEU A 66 13.75 6.43 -17.86
CA LEU A 66 13.14 5.12 -17.64
C LEU A 66 14.19 4.02 -17.92
N PRO A 67 14.72 3.36 -16.86
CA PRO A 67 15.71 2.29 -16.99
C PRO A 67 15.28 1.21 -17.99
N GLY A 68 16.19 0.82 -18.86
CA GLY A 68 15.99 -0.20 -19.89
C GLY A 68 15.21 0.27 -21.12
N PHE A 69 14.56 1.44 -21.08
CA PHE A 69 13.76 1.95 -22.20
C PHE A 69 14.47 3.07 -22.95
N ASN A 70 14.91 4.12 -22.24
CA ASN A 70 15.69 5.21 -22.84
C ASN A 70 17.07 5.42 -22.18
N ALA A 71 17.42 4.59 -21.20
CA ALA A 71 18.75 4.52 -20.60
C ALA A 71 19.09 3.07 -20.22
N PRO A 72 20.38 2.69 -20.07
CA PRO A 72 20.76 1.36 -19.64
C PRO A 72 20.20 1.03 -18.24
N ALA A 73 19.56 -0.13 -18.08
CA ALA A 73 19.10 -0.63 -16.78
C ALA A 73 20.24 -1.21 -15.94
N GLY A 74 20.24 -0.94 -14.64
CA GLY A 74 21.18 -1.51 -13.68
C GLY A 74 20.54 -1.91 -12.35
N MET A 75 21.33 -2.59 -11.51
CA MET A 75 20.90 -3.00 -10.17
C MET A 75 20.59 -1.81 -9.24
N SER A 76 21.17 -0.63 -9.50
CA SER A 76 20.84 0.59 -8.77
C SER A 76 19.39 1.02 -8.97
N ASP A 77 18.82 0.79 -10.17
CA ASP A 77 17.43 1.13 -10.47
C ASP A 77 16.47 0.21 -9.70
N VAL A 78 16.78 -1.08 -9.65
CA VAL A 78 16.05 -2.04 -8.80
C VAL A 78 16.10 -1.59 -7.34
N GLY A 79 17.28 -1.20 -6.84
CA GLY A 79 17.42 -0.68 -5.48
C GLY A 79 16.58 0.57 -5.22
N HIS A 80 16.47 1.47 -6.21
CA HIS A 80 15.66 2.68 -6.10
C HIS A 80 14.16 2.37 -6.04
N VAL A 81 13.66 1.48 -6.90
CA VAL A 81 12.28 1.01 -6.90
C VAL A 81 11.96 0.34 -5.56
N LEU A 82 12.81 -0.58 -5.11
CA LEU A 82 12.64 -1.28 -3.84
C LEU A 82 12.62 -0.32 -2.65
N TYR A 83 13.48 0.69 -2.63
CA TYR A 83 13.48 1.68 -1.56
C TYR A 83 12.15 2.45 -1.48
N ARG A 84 11.63 2.93 -2.61
CA ARG A 84 10.34 3.63 -2.67
C ARG A 84 9.19 2.72 -2.22
N ASN A 85 9.15 1.48 -2.72
CA ASN A 85 8.12 0.51 -2.36
C ASN A 85 8.19 0.09 -0.89
N ALA A 86 9.39 -0.13 -0.36
CA ALA A 86 9.60 -0.47 1.04
C ALA A 86 9.15 0.65 1.98
N LEU A 87 9.37 1.92 1.61
CA LEU A 87 8.88 3.05 2.39
C LEU A 87 7.34 3.08 2.45
N VAL A 88 6.66 2.88 1.32
CA VAL A 88 5.19 2.82 1.27
C VAL A 88 4.67 1.66 2.11
N LEU A 89 5.25 0.47 1.94
CA LEU A 89 4.88 -0.72 2.72
C LEU A 89 5.12 -0.50 4.22
N ALA A 90 6.22 0.13 4.61
CA ALA A 90 6.54 0.44 6.00
C ALA A 90 5.52 1.42 6.61
N LEU A 91 5.14 2.47 5.88
CA LEU A 91 4.12 3.42 6.32
C LEU A 91 2.76 2.76 6.51
N HIS A 92 2.33 1.89 5.59
CA HIS A 92 1.09 1.13 5.74
C HIS A 92 1.16 0.15 6.92
N SER A 93 2.29 -0.53 7.09
CA SER A 93 2.49 -1.44 8.22
C SER A 93 2.44 -0.69 9.54
N LEU A 94 3.07 0.49 9.62
CA LEU A 94 3.04 1.36 10.80
C LEU A 94 1.62 1.87 11.10
N ALA A 95 0.84 2.23 10.08
CA ALA A 95 -0.55 2.63 10.25
C ALA A 95 -1.40 1.49 10.85
N CYS A 96 -1.15 0.25 10.44
CA CYS A 96 -1.83 -0.91 11.01
C CYS A 96 -1.44 -1.16 12.47
N VAL A 97 -0.15 -1.04 12.80
CA VAL A 97 0.34 -1.12 14.19
C VAL A 97 -0.23 0.02 15.05
N ALA A 98 -0.28 1.25 14.54
CA ALA A 98 -0.91 2.36 15.23
C ALA A 98 -2.41 2.10 15.47
N GLY A 99 -3.10 1.52 14.49
CA GLY A 99 -4.48 1.07 14.62
C GLY A 99 -4.67 0.01 15.69
N PHE A 100 -3.77 -0.97 15.78
CA PHE A 100 -3.75 -1.96 16.86
C PHE A 100 -3.58 -1.29 18.22
N ILE A 101 -2.56 -0.43 18.38
CA ILE A 101 -2.32 0.28 19.65
C ILE A 101 -3.54 1.09 20.06
N ALA A 102 -4.13 1.84 19.13
CA ALA A 102 -5.29 2.69 19.37
C ALA A 102 -6.56 1.89 19.68
N GLY A 103 -6.78 0.77 18.99
CA GLY A 103 -8.03 0.01 19.05
C GLY A 103 -8.08 -1.08 20.12
N SER A 104 -6.95 -1.70 20.48
CA SER A 104 -6.90 -2.82 21.45
C SER A 104 -6.19 -2.47 22.74
N SER A 105 -5.04 -1.79 22.66
CA SER A 105 -4.13 -1.61 23.80
C SER A 105 -4.52 -0.44 24.70
N LEU A 106 -5.06 0.63 24.10
CA LEU A 106 -5.52 1.81 24.82
C LEU A 106 -6.82 1.54 25.62
N PRO A 107 -7.85 0.85 25.09
CA PRO A 107 -9.07 0.58 25.86
C PRO A 107 -8.85 -0.33 27.06
N ALA A 108 -8.04 -1.40 26.91
CA ALA A 108 -7.71 -2.34 27.98
C ALA A 108 -7.01 -1.66 29.18
N GLN A 109 -6.26 -0.58 28.94
CA GLN A 109 -5.64 0.23 29.99
C GLN A 109 -6.61 1.21 30.68
N SER A 110 -7.81 1.39 30.12
CA SER A 110 -8.84 2.26 30.67
C SER A 110 -9.91 1.49 31.47
N GLU A 111 -9.93 0.16 31.39
CA GLU A 111 -10.75 -0.72 32.23
C GLU A 111 -10.28 -0.58 33.69
N GLY A 112 -10.91 0.35 34.41
CA GLY A 112 -10.52 0.76 35.77
C GLY A 112 -10.50 2.28 35.99
N ARG A 113 -10.60 3.09 34.92
CA ARG A 113 -10.70 4.56 34.98
C ARG A 113 -12.15 5.03 34.75
N GLY A 114 -12.55 6.12 35.39
CA GLY A 114 -13.96 6.56 35.46
C GLY A 114 -14.64 6.90 34.11
N ARG A 115 -15.97 7.12 34.14
CA ARG A 115 -16.85 7.33 32.95
C ARG A 115 -16.41 8.44 31.98
N LEU A 116 -15.68 9.46 32.45
CA LEU A 116 -15.10 10.51 31.60
C LEU A 116 -13.94 10.00 30.74
N SER A 117 -13.11 9.11 31.28
CA SER A 117 -12.01 8.47 30.57
C SER A 117 -12.53 7.64 29.39
N ALA A 118 -13.60 6.89 29.60
CA ALA A 118 -14.23 6.07 28.56
C ALA A 118 -14.78 6.91 27.39
N ARG A 119 -15.40 8.07 27.68
CA ARG A 119 -15.91 8.97 26.63
C ARG A 119 -14.80 9.66 25.83
N LEU A 120 -13.74 10.10 26.50
CA LEU A 120 -12.57 10.68 25.82
C LEU A 120 -11.92 9.63 24.89
N HIS A 121 -11.93 8.37 25.30
CA HIS A 121 -11.36 7.26 24.55
C HIS A 121 -12.05 7.00 23.21
N ASP A 122 -13.39 6.90 23.21
CA ASP A 122 -14.17 6.68 21.98
C ASP A 122 -13.93 7.82 20.98
N HIS A 123 -13.75 9.06 21.48
CA HIS A 123 -13.43 10.20 20.63
C HIS A 123 -12.03 10.10 20.00
N ILE A 124 -11.02 9.71 20.78
CA ILE A 124 -9.64 9.54 20.30
C ILE A 124 -9.56 8.43 19.24
N GLY A 125 -10.24 7.29 19.46
CA GLY A 125 -10.28 6.20 18.48
C GLY A 125 -10.86 6.63 17.13
N ARG A 126 -11.99 7.37 17.14
CA ARG A 126 -12.59 7.90 15.90
C ARG A 126 -11.69 8.93 15.21
N ALA A 127 -11.06 9.82 15.98
CA ALA A 127 -10.14 10.81 15.42
C ALA A 127 -8.93 10.15 14.74
N ALA A 128 -8.39 9.06 15.33
CA ALA A 128 -7.29 8.30 14.72
C ALA A 128 -7.69 7.66 13.38
N ILE A 129 -8.89 7.06 13.29
CA ILE A 129 -9.41 6.49 12.04
C ILE A 129 -9.54 7.57 10.97
N ILE A 130 -10.15 8.71 11.30
CA ILE A 130 -10.32 9.84 10.37
C ILE A 130 -8.96 10.34 9.89
N PHE A 131 -8.00 10.48 10.80
CA PHE A 131 -6.64 10.89 10.45
C PHE A 131 -5.98 9.93 9.46
N VAL A 132 -6.03 8.61 9.71
CA VAL A 132 -5.47 7.60 8.80
C VAL A 132 -6.14 7.64 7.43
N VAL A 133 -7.46 7.80 7.37
CA VAL A 133 -8.20 7.95 6.11
C VAL A 133 -7.77 9.20 5.35
N CYS A 134 -7.65 10.34 6.02
CA CYS A 134 -7.18 11.59 5.42
C CYS A 134 -5.74 11.46 4.91
N ALA A 135 -4.83 10.90 5.71
CA ALA A 135 -3.43 10.70 5.32
C ALA A 135 -3.29 9.75 4.13
N THR A 136 -4.08 8.67 4.11
CA THR A 136 -4.11 7.70 3.00
C THR A 136 -4.65 8.34 1.73
N THR A 137 -5.76 9.07 1.83
CA THR A 137 -6.35 9.78 0.69
C THR A 137 -5.38 10.81 0.12
N PHE A 138 -4.76 11.62 0.99
CA PHE A 138 -3.74 12.59 0.60
C PHE A 138 -2.58 11.91 -0.14
N SER A 139 -2.06 10.80 0.40
CA SER A 139 -0.97 10.03 -0.23
C SER A 139 -1.37 9.43 -1.58
N LEU A 140 -2.58 8.92 -1.74
CA LEU A 140 -3.06 8.38 -3.02
C LEU A 140 -3.22 9.48 -4.07
N VAL A 141 -3.74 10.64 -3.68
CA VAL A 141 -3.90 11.79 -4.57
C VAL A 141 -2.54 12.32 -5.02
N THR A 142 -1.57 12.48 -4.11
CA THR A 142 -0.23 12.94 -4.49
C THR A 142 0.46 11.95 -5.41
N GLN A 143 0.36 10.65 -5.16
CA GLN A 143 0.87 9.61 -6.06
C GLN A 143 0.22 9.68 -7.45
N ALA A 144 -1.11 9.78 -7.52
CA ALA A 144 -1.83 9.86 -8.79
C ALA A 144 -1.41 11.09 -9.61
N LEU A 145 -1.23 12.24 -8.95
CA LEU A 145 -0.77 13.47 -9.59
C LEU A 145 0.67 13.36 -10.08
N THR A 146 1.60 12.91 -9.22
CA THR A 146 3.02 12.80 -9.58
C THR A 146 3.25 11.76 -10.68
N ILE A 147 2.66 10.57 -10.55
CA ILE A 147 2.82 9.50 -11.54
C ILE A 147 2.08 9.85 -12.84
N GLY A 148 0.88 10.43 -12.76
CA GLY A 148 0.13 10.87 -13.94
C GLY A 148 0.88 11.92 -14.76
N GLN A 149 1.47 12.92 -14.09
CA GLN A 149 2.30 13.92 -14.76
C GLN A 149 3.55 13.31 -15.40
N ALA A 150 4.27 12.44 -14.67
CA ALA A 150 5.42 11.74 -15.22
C ALA A 150 5.05 10.86 -16.42
N ALA A 151 3.91 10.19 -16.38
CA ALA A 151 3.40 9.38 -17.47
C ALA A 151 3.05 10.22 -18.71
N SER A 152 2.50 11.43 -18.53
CA SER A 152 2.24 12.37 -19.63
C SER A 152 3.53 12.79 -20.33
N SER A 153 4.53 13.24 -19.57
CA SER A 153 5.84 13.61 -20.13
C SER A 153 6.53 12.44 -20.82
N LEU A 154 6.59 11.26 -20.18
CA LEU A 154 7.27 10.10 -20.74
C LEU A 154 6.59 9.57 -22.01
N ALA A 155 5.25 9.60 -22.05
CA ALA A 155 4.49 9.21 -23.23
C ALA A 155 4.76 10.17 -24.40
N ALA A 156 4.78 11.49 -24.14
CA ALA A 156 5.08 12.51 -25.14
C ALA A 156 6.52 12.40 -25.68
N ASP A 157 7.51 12.19 -24.80
CA ASP A 157 8.93 12.02 -25.16
C ASP A 157 9.16 10.81 -26.09
N ASN A 158 8.27 9.82 -26.06
CA ASN A 158 8.42 8.56 -26.78
C ASN A 158 7.38 8.34 -27.88
N ASP A 159 6.61 9.37 -28.24
CA ASP A 159 5.55 9.29 -29.26
C ASP A 159 4.55 8.14 -28.98
N MET A 160 4.17 8.00 -27.71
CA MET A 160 3.22 6.99 -27.23
C MET A 160 2.00 7.66 -26.61
N SER A 161 0.86 6.95 -26.58
CA SER A 161 -0.24 7.36 -25.71
C SER A 161 0.00 6.90 -24.27
N VAL A 162 -0.50 7.66 -23.29
CA VAL A 162 -0.45 7.28 -21.86
C VAL A 162 -1.08 5.90 -21.64
N GLY A 163 -2.13 5.56 -22.38
CA GLY A 163 -2.77 4.24 -22.28
C GLY A 163 -1.86 3.08 -22.68
N ILE A 164 -1.10 3.24 -23.77
CA ILE A 164 -0.13 2.22 -24.22
C ILE A 164 1.05 2.13 -23.24
N LEU A 165 1.53 3.28 -22.75
CA LEU A 165 2.57 3.31 -21.71
C LEU A 165 2.11 2.52 -20.47
N LEU A 166 0.92 2.82 -19.94
CA LEU A 166 0.38 2.12 -18.77
C LEU A 166 0.17 0.63 -19.03
N LEU A 167 -0.29 0.26 -20.23
CA LEU A 167 -0.44 -1.15 -20.62
C LEU A 167 0.88 -1.92 -20.52
N GLY A 168 1.99 -1.33 -20.97
CA GLY A 168 3.32 -1.91 -20.87
C GLY A 168 3.86 -1.99 -19.43
N LEU A 169 3.36 -1.16 -18.53
CA LEU A 169 3.74 -1.13 -17.11
C LEU A 169 2.88 -2.07 -16.24
N LEU A 170 1.70 -2.51 -16.69
CA LEU A 170 0.81 -3.41 -15.92
C LEU A 170 1.48 -4.68 -15.33
N PRO A 171 2.43 -5.35 -16.01
CA PRO A 171 3.02 -6.59 -15.52
C PRO A 171 3.75 -6.47 -14.17
N HIS A 172 4.36 -5.32 -13.86
CA HIS A 172 4.89 -5.05 -12.51
C HIS A 172 3.90 -4.25 -11.66
N ALA A 173 3.21 -3.27 -12.26
CA ALA A 173 2.38 -2.32 -11.51
C ALA A 173 1.19 -3.01 -10.82
N ILE A 174 0.54 -3.99 -11.45
CA ILE A 174 -0.58 -4.70 -10.81
C ILE A 174 -0.09 -5.50 -9.60
N PRO A 175 0.89 -6.42 -9.70
CA PRO A 175 1.40 -7.15 -8.54
C PRO A 175 1.93 -6.23 -7.44
N GLU A 176 2.67 -5.19 -7.81
CA GLU A 176 3.24 -4.23 -6.86
C GLU A 176 2.16 -3.50 -6.07
N LEU A 177 1.21 -2.84 -6.75
CA LEU A 177 0.17 -2.07 -6.09
C LEU A 177 -0.76 -2.96 -5.26
N MET A 178 -1.09 -4.15 -5.77
CA MET A 178 -1.84 -5.15 -5.01
C MET A 178 -1.15 -5.53 -3.70
N ALA A 179 0.16 -5.75 -3.73
CA ALA A 179 0.96 -6.07 -2.56
C ALA A 179 1.06 -4.89 -1.58
N LEU A 180 1.31 -3.68 -2.09
CA LEU A 180 1.42 -2.46 -1.29
C LEU A 180 0.11 -2.07 -0.60
N PHE A 181 -1.04 -2.31 -1.25
CA PHE A 181 -2.35 -2.00 -0.67
C PHE A 181 -2.97 -3.14 0.15
N LEU A 182 -2.34 -4.30 0.21
CA LEU A 182 -2.85 -5.42 1.00
C LEU A 182 -2.98 -5.10 2.51
N PRO A 183 -1.99 -4.46 3.17
CA PRO A 183 -2.13 -4.06 4.57
C PRO A 183 -3.26 -3.04 4.78
N LEU A 184 -3.39 -2.06 3.88
CA LEU A 184 -4.45 -1.07 3.92
C LEU A 184 -5.84 -1.72 3.81
N ALA A 185 -6.00 -2.65 2.87
CA ALA A 185 -7.25 -3.40 2.71
C ALA A 185 -7.58 -4.23 3.95
N ALA A 186 -6.58 -4.91 4.53
CA ALA A 186 -6.74 -5.64 5.77
C ALA A 186 -7.16 -4.74 6.94
N TRP A 187 -6.57 -3.55 7.04
CA TRP A 187 -6.93 -2.55 8.04
C TRP A 187 -8.36 -2.05 7.89
N ILE A 188 -8.81 -1.73 6.67
CA ILE A 188 -10.20 -1.28 6.42
C ILE A 188 -11.19 -2.38 6.82
N VAL A 189 -10.91 -3.63 6.45
CA VAL A 189 -11.80 -4.76 6.78
C VAL A 189 -11.87 -4.97 8.30
N ALA A 190 -10.73 -5.02 8.99
CA ALA A 190 -10.68 -5.20 10.44
C ALA A 190 -11.33 -4.02 11.18
N SER A 191 -11.06 -2.78 10.76
CA SER A 191 -11.66 -1.56 11.33
C SER A 191 -13.20 -1.58 11.23
N ARG A 192 -13.75 -2.06 10.12
CA ARG A 192 -15.21 -2.17 9.93
C ARG A 192 -15.85 -3.26 10.79
N GLN A 193 -15.10 -4.31 11.11
CA GLN A 193 -15.58 -5.44 11.92
C GLN A 193 -15.37 -5.23 13.42
N GLY A 194 -14.53 -4.26 13.80
CA GLY A 194 -14.12 -4.04 15.19
C GLY A 194 -13.03 -4.99 15.67
N ASP A 195 -12.39 -5.71 14.75
CA ASP A 195 -11.38 -6.76 15.01
C ASP A 195 -9.97 -6.18 15.16
N TRP A 196 -9.83 -5.18 16.05
CA TRP A 196 -8.59 -4.42 16.24
C TRP A 196 -7.44 -5.28 16.78
N ASP A 197 -7.75 -6.33 17.54
CA ASP A 197 -6.80 -7.31 18.08
C ASP A 197 -6.08 -8.11 16.98
N GLN A 198 -6.71 -8.26 15.80
CA GLN A 198 -6.17 -9.02 14.68
C GLN A 198 -5.25 -8.19 13.79
N LEU A 199 -5.19 -6.87 13.96
CA LEU A 199 -4.42 -5.97 13.08
C LEU A 199 -2.92 -6.26 13.11
N LEU A 200 -2.36 -6.67 14.24
CA LEU A 200 -0.93 -7.01 14.32
C LEU A 200 -0.62 -8.28 13.51
N ALA A 201 -1.50 -9.29 13.60
CA ALA A 201 -1.41 -10.49 12.77
C ALA A 201 -1.56 -10.18 11.28
N ALA A 202 -2.57 -9.37 10.94
CA ALA A 202 -2.82 -8.94 9.56
C ALA A 202 -1.61 -8.17 9.00
N THR A 203 -1.02 -7.27 9.78
CA THR A 203 0.21 -6.55 9.41
C THR A 203 1.31 -7.54 9.08
N PHE A 204 1.61 -8.48 9.99
CA PHE A 204 2.68 -9.45 9.77
C PHE A 204 2.47 -10.28 8.49
N VAL A 205 1.26 -10.82 8.30
CA VAL A 205 0.93 -11.63 7.12
C VAL A 205 1.01 -10.81 5.84
N THR A 206 0.38 -9.64 5.81
CA THR A 206 0.34 -8.81 4.60
C THR A 206 1.72 -8.27 4.22
N THR A 207 2.54 -7.84 5.19
CA THR A 207 3.94 -7.46 4.93
C THR A 207 4.76 -8.65 4.44
N ALA A 208 4.64 -9.83 5.07
CA ALA A 208 5.37 -11.03 4.67
C ALA A 208 5.02 -11.48 3.25
N LEU A 209 3.75 -11.33 2.84
CA LEU A 209 3.31 -11.59 1.47
C LEU A 209 3.76 -10.50 0.49
N ALA A 210 3.76 -9.24 0.92
CA ALA A 210 4.09 -8.12 0.05
C ALA A 210 5.58 -8.08 -0.33
N VAL A 211 6.49 -8.35 0.61
CA VAL A 211 7.95 -8.29 0.39
C VAL A 211 8.42 -9.08 -0.84
N PRO A 212 8.13 -10.38 -1.01
CA PRO A 212 8.57 -11.10 -2.20
C PRO A 212 7.92 -10.56 -3.47
N VAL A 213 6.67 -10.11 -3.41
CA VAL A 213 5.96 -9.57 -4.58
C VAL A 213 6.58 -8.26 -5.05
N ILE A 214 6.87 -7.31 -4.16
CA ILE A 214 7.52 -6.05 -4.54
C ILE A 214 8.95 -6.28 -5.03
N VAL A 215 9.63 -7.32 -4.54
CA VAL A 215 10.94 -7.72 -5.07
C VAL A 215 10.82 -8.17 -6.51
N VAL A 216 9.95 -9.12 -6.79
CA VAL A 216 9.73 -9.60 -8.16
C VAL A 216 9.25 -8.48 -9.08
N ALA A 217 8.31 -7.65 -8.62
CA ALA A 217 7.79 -6.52 -9.39
C ALA A 217 8.91 -5.53 -9.77
N ALA A 218 9.83 -5.20 -8.85
CA ALA A 218 10.95 -4.31 -9.16
C ALA A 218 11.87 -4.87 -10.26
N PHE A 219 12.12 -6.18 -10.27
CA PHE A 219 12.87 -6.80 -11.37
C PHE A 219 12.10 -6.78 -12.69
N VAL A 220 10.78 -7.00 -12.65
CA VAL A 220 9.91 -6.91 -13.83
C VAL A 220 9.85 -5.47 -14.36
N GLU A 221 9.80 -4.46 -13.48
CA GLU A 221 9.84 -3.05 -13.85
C GLU A 221 11.13 -2.70 -14.60
N VAL A 222 12.28 -3.10 -14.05
CA VAL A 222 13.59 -2.66 -14.56
C VAL A 222 14.04 -3.47 -15.78
N PHE A 223 13.74 -4.78 -15.83
CA PHE A 223 14.31 -5.67 -16.85
C PHE A 223 13.30 -6.24 -17.84
N VAL A 224 11.99 -6.19 -17.58
CA VAL A 224 10.98 -6.83 -18.45
C VAL A 224 10.08 -5.78 -19.11
N SER A 225 9.55 -4.85 -18.32
CA SER A 225 8.63 -3.80 -18.77
C SER A 225 9.20 -2.95 -19.91
N PRO A 226 10.50 -2.61 -19.95
CA PRO A 226 11.06 -1.84 -21.05
C PRO A 226 10.98 -2.56 -22.40
N HIS A 227 11.18 -3.88 -22.42
CA HIS A 227 11.06 -4.68 -23.64
C HIS A 227 9.61 -4.71 -24.17
N LEU A 228 8.64 -4.73 -23.26
CA LEU A 228 7.22 -4.62 -23.62
C LEU A 228 6.90 -3.23 -24.16
N LEU A 229 7.44 -2.18 -23.55
CA LEU A 229 7.25 -0.80 -24.02
C LEU A 229 7.83 -0.57 -25.42
N VAL A 230 9.04 -1.07 -25.69
CA VAL A 230 9.63 -1.03 -27.03
C VAL A 230 8.75 -1.77 -28.03
N SER A 231 8.26 -2.97 -27.67
CA SER A 231 7.40 -3.78 -28.55
C SER A 231 6.04 -3.13 -28.82
N LEU A 232 5.48 -2.44 -27.83
CA LEU A 232 4.17 -1.76 -27.93
C LEU A 232 4.27 -0.41 -28.66
N ARG A 233 5.44 0.22 -28.69
CA ARG A 233 5.70 1.46 -29.41
C ARG A 233 5.70 1.25 -30.94
N GLY A 234 6.20 0.11 -31.41
CA GLY A 234 6.36 -0.21 -32.83
C GLY A 234 7.79 0.01 -33.30
#